data_AF-A0A967B361-F1
#
_entry.id   AF-A0A967B361-F1
#
_cell.length_a   1.000
_cell.length_b   1.000
_cell.length_c   1.000
_cell.angle_alpha   90.00
_cell.angle_beta   90.00
_cell.angle_gamma   90.00
#
_symmetry.space_group_name_H-M   'P 1'
#
loop_
_entity.id
_entity.type
_entity.pdbx_description
1 polymer ?
#
loop_
_entity_poly.entity_id
_entity_poly.type
_entity_poly.pdbx_seq_one_letter_code
_entity_poly.pdbx_strand_id
1 'polypeptide(L)'
;MSEPSVTTHRLQPMIGRDPHEEGRAASPLELLYDLTFVVAIGVGASYFAELTAAGHLRDALIGFGFVMFAVQWAWINFSWLASAFDTDDWLYRLITMVQMTGVVILALGIPPAFKSIEEGPHFDNRTIVLGYVVMRIGLVTHWLRAARGCEGELHRTTLRYAFGVLAIQVLWVIYALAPMSITTALLISVPLFVIELAIPLWAERRSPTPWHAHHIAERYGLFAIIALGEGVVGTVAPVGGGRGEGREHRGARHEFVHTSHRVRVVGR
;
A
#
# COMPACT_ATOMS: atom_id res chain seq x y z
N MET A 1 -19.07 -37.18 16.04
CA MET A 1 -19.82 -35.91 15.87
C MET A 1 -19.00 -34.86 16.58
N SER A 2 -18.12 -34.19 15.84
CA SER A 2 -17.20 -33.18 16.37
C SER A 2 -18.03 -31.96 16.76
N GLU A 3 -17.96 -31.51 18.00
CA GLU A 3 -18.57 -30.23 18.39
C GLU A 3 -18.02 -29.12 17.49
N PRO A 4 -18.85 -28.18 17.01
CA PRO A 4 -18.35 -27.00 16.35
C PRO A 4 -17.50 -26.25 17.38
N SER A 5 -16.20 -26.16 17.14
CA SER A 5 -15.32 -25.33 17.97
C SER A 5 -15.87 -23.91 17.91
N VAL A 6 -16.46 -23.46 19.01
CA VAL A 6 -16.85 -22.06 19.17
C VAL A 6 -15.56 -21.27 19.03
N THR A 7 -15.38 -20.63 17.87
CA THR A 7 -14.18 -19.86 17.52
C THR A 7 -14.22 -18.60 18.38
N THR A 8 -13.89 -18.72 19.66
CA THR A 8 -13.81 -17.55 20.51
C THR A 8 -12.59 -16.77 20.06
N HIS A 9 -12.81 -15.64 19.37
CA HIS A 9 -11.79 -14.65 19.05
C HIS A 9 -11.29 -14.00 20.36
N ARG A 10 -10.63 -14.78 21.21
CA ARG A 10 -10.03 -14.30 22.46
C ARG A 10 -8.62 -13.82 22.18
N LEU A 11 -8.16 -12.87 22.97
CA LEU A 11 -6.76 -12.44 22.94
C LEU A 11 -5.86 -13.64 23.24
N GLN A 12 -4.96 -13.96 22.32
CA GLN A 12 -3.95 -15.00 22.50
C GLN A 12 -2.56 -14.40 22.68
N PRO A 13 -1.64 -15.05 23.41
CA PRO A 13 -0.23 -14.68 23.39
C PRO A 13 0.33 -14.76 21.95
N MET A 14 1.10 -13.76 21.54
CA MET A 14 1.71 -13.72 20.20
C MET A 14 3.09 -14.35 20.28
N ILE A 15 3.17 -15.63 19.94
CA ILE A 15 4.39 -16.46 19.96
C ILE A 15 4.85 -16.73 18.52
N GLY A 16 6.14 -17.03 18.34
CA GLY A 16 6.66 -17.45 17.04
C GLY A 16 5.94 -18.71 16.55
N ARG A 17 5.42 -18.68 15.32
CA ARG A 17 4.75 -19.82 14.70
C ARG A 17 5.74 -20.91 14.30
N ASP A 18 5.23 -22.12 14.10
CA ASP A 18 6.01 -23.23 13.54
C ASP A 18 6.29 -22.98 12.04
N PRO A 19 7.56 -22.91 11.60
CA PRO A 19 7.92 -22.78 10.19
C PRO A 19 7.43 -23.93 9.28
N HIS A 20 7.03 -25.07 9.84
CA HIS A 20 6.64 -26.28 9.13
C HIS A 20 5.15 -26.64 9.27
N GLU A 21 4.31 -25.70 9.71
CA GLU A 21 2.88 -25.90 9.87
C GLU A 21 2.17 -26.33 8.56
N GLU A 22 1.72 -27.59 8.49
CA GLU A 22 1.01 -28.10 7.32
C GLU A 22 -0.35 -27.41 7.13
N GLY A 23 -0.64 -27.00 5.89
CA GLY A 23 -1.93 -26.42 5.52
C GLY A 23 -2.09 -24.92 5.81
N ARG A 24 -1.02 -24.20 6.14
CA ARG A 24 -1.07 -22.72 6.23
C ARG A 24 -1.25 -22.10 4.84
N ALA A 25 -2.47 -21.63 4.58
CA ALA A 25 -2.84 -20.87 3.38
C ALA A 25 -3.17 -19.41 3.72
N ALA A 26 -3.08 -18.51 2.76
CA ALA A 26 -3.42 -17.09 2.92
C ALA A 26 -4.88 -16.90 3.39
N SER A 27 -5.09 -16.10 4.43
CA SER A 27 -6.42 -15.83 4.97
C SER A 27 -7.18 -14.78 4.13
N PRO A 28 -8.52 -14.74 4.17
CA PRO A 28 -9.29 -13.68 3.51
C PRO A 28 -8.90 -12.26 3.96
N LEU A 29 -8.48 -12.09 5.22
CA LEU A 29 -8.02 -10.81 5.74
C LEU A 29 -6.65 -10.41 5.16
N GLU A 30 -5.75 -11.38 5.01
CA GLU A 30 -4.46 -11.16 4.33
C GLU A 30 -4.67 -10.77 2.87
N LEU A 31 -5.60 -11.42 2.18
CA LEU A 31 -5.98 -11.05 0.80
C LEU A 31 -6.60 -9.66 0.71
N LEU A 32 -7.48 -9.29 1.64
CA LEU A 32 -8.03 -7.94 1.71
C LEU A 32 -6.93 -6.90 1.97
N TYR A 33 -5.97 -7.22 2.83
CA TYR A 33 -4.79 -6.39 3.07
C TYR A 33 -3.99 -6.18 1.78
N ASP A 34 -3.66 -7.28 1.10
CA ASP A 34 -2.92 -7.28 -0.16
C ASP A 34 -3.62 -6.40 -1.22
N LEU A 35 -4.95 -6.50 -1.33
CA LEU A 35 -5.75 -5.67 -2.23
C LEU A 35 -5.59 -4.16 -1.96
N THR A 36 -5.53 -3.72 -0.71
CA THR A 36 -5.35 -2.28 -0.41
C THR A 36 -4.03 -1.73 -0.95
N PHE A 37 -2.97 -2.53 -0.93
CA PHE A 37 -1.67 -2.15 -1.50
C PHE A 37 -1.71 -2.19 -3.02
N VAL A 38 -2.41 -3.15 -3.61
CA VAL A 38 -2.59 -3.20 -5.07
C VAL A 38 -3.30 -1.95 -5.58
N VAL A 39 -4.32 -1.45 -4.88
CA VAL A 39 -4.95 -0.17 -5.23
C VAL A 39 -3.93 0.98 -5.20
N ALA A 40 -3.06 1.04 -4.19
CA ALA A 40 -1.99 2.05 -4.14
C ALA A 40 -1.00 1.92 -5.31
N ILE A 41 -0.64 0.69 -5.71
CA ILE A 41 0.18 0.43 -6.90
C ILE A 41 -0.54 0.91 -8.16
N GLY A 42 -1.84 0.62 -8.30
CA GLY A 42 -2.66 1.04 -9.43
C GLY A 42 -2.66 2.56 -9.59
N VAL A 43 -2.85 3.30 -8.50
CA VAL A 43 -2.77 4.78 -8.49
C VAL A 43 -1.36 5.24 -8.88
N GLY A 44 -0.30 4.66 -8.33
CA GLY A 44 1.07 5.01 -8.72
C GLY A 44 1.36 4.74 -10.20
N ALA A 45 0.85 3.62 -10.73
CA ALA A 45 1.03 3.22 -12.12
C ALA A 45 0.26 4.13 -13.09
N SER A 46 -0.94 4.62 -12.73
CA SER A 46 -1.68 5.56 -13.57
C SER A 46 -0.92 6.89 -13.73
N TYR A 47 -0.39 7.45 -12.63
CA TYR A 47 0.44 8.66 -12.67
C TYR A 47 1.75 8.45 -13.44
N PHE A 48 2.37 7.27 -13.30
CA PHE A 48 3.54 6.92 -14.11
C PHE A 48 3.22 6.92 -15.61
N ALA A 49 2.08 6.33 -16.00
CA ALA A 49 1.66 6.25 -17.39
C ALA A 49 1.32 7.65 -17.97
N GLU A 50 0.60 8.49 -17.21
CA GLU A 50 0.26 9.86 -17.59
C GLU A 50 1.51 10.71 -17.84
N LEU A 51 2.45 10.73 -16.89
CA LEU A 51 3.69 11.50 -17.03
C LEU A 51 4.58 10.97 -18.16
N THR A 52 4.62 9.65 -18.35
CA THR A 52 5.35 9.05 -19.47
C THR A 52 4.75 9.46 -20.81
N ALA A 53 3.41 9.46 -20.91
CA ALA A 53 2.69 9.91 -22.11
C ALA A 53 2.89 11.41 -22.40
N ALA A 54 3.05 12.23 -21.36
CA ALA A 54 3.35 13.65 -21.46
C ALA A 54 4.84 13.95 -21.77
N GLY A 55 5.71 12.93 -21.84
CA GLY A 55 7.15 13.09 -22.12
C GLY A 55 8.03 13.33 -20.89
N HIS A 56 7.47 13.30 -19.68
CA HIS A 56 8.14 13.54 -18.41
C HIS A 56 8.70 12.24 -17.79
N LEU A 57 9.44 11.44 -18.58
CA LEU A 57 9.90 10.11 -18.16
C LEU A 57 10.75 10.10 -16.88
N ARG A 58 11.61 11.11 -16.71
CA ARG A 58 12.47 11.24 -15.51
C ARG A 58 11.62 11.39 -14.25
N ASP A 59 10.64 12.27 -14.29
CA ASP A 59 9.80 12.61 -13.14
C ASP A 59 8.85 11.44 -12.83
N ALA A 60 8.35 10.77 -13.88
CA ALA A 60 7.61 9.51 -13.77
C ALA A 60 8.42 8.45 -13.02
N LEU A 61 9.66 8.17 -13.45
CA LEU A 61 10.52 7.15 -12.83
C LEU A 61 10.87 7.47 -11.36
N ILE A 62 11.15 8.74 -11.06
CA ILE A 62 11.48 9.18 -9.71
C ILE A 62 10.27 9.02 -8.79
N GLY A 63 9.12 9.58 -9.19
CA GLY A 63 7.89 9.53 -8.38
C GLY A 63 7.42 8.09 -8.19
N PHE A 64 7.39 7.31 -9.27
CA PHE A 64 6.99 5.91 -9.22
C PHE A 64 7.95 5.07 -8.38
N GLY A 65 9.26 5.23 -8.55
CA GLY A 65 10.25 4.51 -7.74
C GLY A 65 10.11 4.80 -6.25
N PHE A 66 9.91 6.06 -5.87
CA PHE A 66 9.69 6.47 -4.48
C PHE A 66 8.41 5.86 -3.90
N VAL A 67 7.29 5.98 -4.61
CA VAL A 67 5.99 5.46 -4.17
C VAL A 67 6.02 3.93 -4.10
N MET A 68 6.56 3.26 -5.13
CA MET A 68 6.67 1.81 -5.16
C MET A 68 7.54 1.29 -4.02
N PHE A 69 8.64 1.97 -3.69
CA PHE A 69 9.42 1.59 -2.52
C PHE A 69 8.58 1.70 -1.24
N ALA A 70 7.89 2.82 -1.02
CA ALA A 70 7.07 3.03 0.18
C ALA A 70 5.96 1.96 0.31
N VAL A 71 5.22 1.71 -0.77
CA VAL A 71 4.14 0.73 -0.83
C VAL A 71 4.68 -0.70 -0.64
N GLN A 72 5.67 -1.10 -1.43
CA GLN A 72 6.19 -2.47 -1.40
C GLN A 72 6.88 -2.78 -0.07
N TRP A 73 7.65 -1.83 0.48
CA TRP A 73 8.36 -2.04 1.74
C TRP A 73 7.41 -2.18 2.93
N ALA A 74 6.35 -1.37 2.99
CA ALA A 74 5.32 -1.54 4.04
C ALA A 74 4.62 -2.89 3.95
N TRP A 75 4.28 -3.34 2.73
CA TRP A 75 3.66 -4.65 2.53
C TRP A 75 4.60 -5.77 3.00
N ILE A 76 5.87 -5.74 2.60
CA ILE A 76 6.89 -6.72 3.03
C ILE A 76 6.95 -6.79 4.56
N ASN A 77 7.07 -5.65 5.25
CA ASN A 77 7.18 -5.62 6.71
C ASN A 77 6.01 -6.32 7.40
N PHE A 78 4.78 -6.06 6.96
CA PHE A 78 3.61 -6.72 7.54
C PHE A 78 3.54 -8.20 7.14
N SER A 79 3.79 -8.54 5.88
CA SER A 79 3.69 -9.93 5.39
C SER A 79 4.63 -10.87 6.13
N TRP A 80 5.86 -10.44 6.37
CA TRP A 80 6.84 -11.21 7.14
C TRP A 80 6.47 -11.30 8.62
N LEU A 81 5.98 -10.22 9.24
CA LEU A 81 5.45 -10.28 10.60
C LEU A 81 4.26 -11.25 10.73
N ALA A 82 3.31 -11.20 9.78
CA ALA A 82 2.15 -12.07 9.76
C ALA A 82 2.55 -13.54 9.60
N SER A 83 3.49 -13.85 8.70
CA SER A 83 4.01 -15.21 8.57
C SER A 83 4.62 -15.72 9.88
N ALA A 84 5.30 -14.84 10.63
CA ALA A 84 5.99 -15.23 11.85
C ALA A 84 5.10 -15.32 13.10
N PHE A 85 4.07 -14.50 13.21
CA PHE A 85 3.38 -14.25 14.48
C PHE A 85 1.86 -14.09 14.39
N ASP A 86 1.24 -14.30 13.22
CA ASP A 86 -0.22 -14.19 13.09
C ASP A 86 -0.93 -15.09 14.13
N THR A 87 -1.89 -14.52 14.85
CA THR A 87 -2.64 -15.13 15.95
C THR A 87 -4.15 -15.19 15.67
N ASP A 88 -4.61 -14.55 14.58
CA ASP A 88 -6.01 -14.44 14.14
C ASP A 88 -7.05 -14.04 15.22
N ASP A 89 -6.62 -13.40 16.31
CA ASP A 89 -7.53 -12.88 17.34
C ASP A 89 -8.14 -11.52 16.98
N TRP A 90 -9.14 -11.09 17.75
CA TRP A 90 -9.88 -9.85 17.47
C TRP A 90 -8.99 -8.60 17.44
N LEU A 91 -7.97 -8.52 18.30
CA LEU A 91 -7.08 -7.37 18.36
C LEU A 91 -6.12 -7.38 17.18
N TYR A 92 -5.64 -8.56 16.79
CA TYR A 92 -4.84 -8.71 15.56
C TYR A 92 -5.61 -8.18 14.36
N ARG A 93 -6.85 -8.65 14.18
CA ARG A 93 -7.73 -8.22 13.08
C ARG A 93 -8.00 -6.71 13.10
N LEU A 94 -8.31 -6.15 14.27
CA LEU A 94 -8.55 -4.71 14.43
C LEU A 94 -7.33 -3.88 14.07
N ILE A 95 -6.13 -4.28 14.53
CA ILE A 95 -4.89 -3.58 14.18
C ILE A 95 -4.63 -3.66 12.67
N THR A 96 -4.84 -4.82 12.03
CA THR A 96 -4.71 -4.95 10.58
C THR A 96 -5.67 -4.02 9.83
N MET A 97 -6.92 -3.85 10.30
CA MET A 97 -7.87 -2.88 9.72
C MET A 97 -7.38 -1.42 9.88
N VAL A 98 -6.76 -1.08 11.01
CA VAL A 98 -6.11 0.24 11.20
C VAL A 98 -4.97 0.41 10.19
N GLN A 99 -4.17 -0.62 9.94
CA GLN A 99 -3.10 -0.55 8.94
C GLN A 99 -3.66 -0.35 7.53
N MET A 100 -4.73 -1.04 7.15
CA MET A 100 -5.41 -0.83 5.85
C MET A 100 -5.86 0.64 5.69
N THR A 101 -6.33 1.28 6.76
CA THR A 101 -6.66 2.71 6.74
C THR A 101 -5.42 3.56 6.42
N GLY A 102 -4.27 3.21 7.00
CA GLY A 102 -3.00 3.86 6.68
C GLY A 102 -2.55 3.66 5.22
N VAL A 103 -2.82 2.50 4.62
CA VAL A 103 -2.57 2.25 3.18
C VAL A 103 -3.42 3.17 2.31
N VAL A 104 -4.71 3.34 2.66
CA VAL A 104 -5.60 4.25 1.95
C VAL A 104 -5.11 5.69 2.05
N ILE A 105 -4.70 6.14 3.24
CA ILE A 105 -4.11 7.47 3.43
C ILE A 105 -2.85 7.62 2.57
N LEU A 106 -1.98 6.61 2.56
CA LEU A 106 -0.79 6.61 1.72
C LEU A 106 -1.14 6.74 0.24
N ALA A 107 -2.12 5.98 -0.24
CA ALA A 107 -2.60 6.04 -1.62
C ALA A 107 -3.15 7.43 -2.00
N LEU A 108 -3.90 8.06 -1.10
CA LEU A 108 -4.37 9.45 -1.26
C LEU A 108 -3.22 10.47 -1.30
N GLY A 109 -2.05 10.12 -0.75
CA GLY A 109 -0.83 10.92 -0.82
C GLY A 109 -0.05 10.78 -2.13
N ILE A 110 -0.39 9.81 -2.99
CA ILE A 110 0.31 9.59 -4.26
C ILE A 110 0.09 10.78 -5.23
N PRO A 111 -1.14 11.23 -5.53
CA PRO A 111 -1.37 12.37 -6.41
C PRO A 111 -0.59 13.65 -6.05
N PRO A 112 -0.63 14.17 -4.81
CA PRO A 112 0.12 15.38 -4.46
C PRO A 112 1.63 15.18 -4.54
N ALA A 113 2.14 13.97 -4.24
CA ALA A 113 3.57 13.67 -4.36
C ALA A 113 4.04 13.77 -5.81
N PHE A 114 3.32 13.16 -6.76
CA PHE A 114 3.64 13.27 -8.18
C PHE A 114 3.57 14.72 -8.68
N LYS A 115 2.49 15.44 -8.35
CA LYS A 115 2.35 16.86 -8.71
C LYS A 115 3.50 17.72 -8.17
N SER A 116 3.97 17.43 -6.96
CA SER A 116 5.08 18.16 -6.36
C SER A 116 6.43 17.94 -7.07
N ILE A 117 6.61 16.80 -7.74
CA ILE A 117 7.82 16.50 -8.53
C ILE A 117 7.80 17.26 -9.86
N GLU A 118 6.63 17.35 -10.50
CA GLU A 118 6.46 18.00 -11.81
C GLU A 118 6.52 19.53 -11.72
N GLU A 119 5.76 20.11 -10.79
CA GLU A 119 5.50 21.57 -10.75
C GLU A 119 5.95 22.23 -9.44
N GLY A 120 6.30 21.43 -8.43
CA GLY A 120 6.48 21.91 -7.06
C GLY A 120 7.88 22.49 -6.78
N PRO A 121 7.99 23.57 -5.98
CA PRO A 121 9.28 24.03 -5.48
C PRO A 121 9.89 23.07 -4.45
N HIS A 122 9.04 22.26 -3.80
CA HIS A 122 9.38 21.33 -2.74
C HIS A 122 8.67 19.99 -2.96
N PHE A 123 9.33 18.90 -2.57
CA PHE A 123 8.73 17.58 -2.61
C PHE A 123 7.71 17.42 -1.47
N ASP A 124 6.45 17.17 -1.80
CA ASP A 124 5.38 16.96 -0.81
C ASP A 124 5.04 15.48 -0.68
N ASN A 125 5.55 14.86 0.39
CA ASN A 125 5.25 13.47 0.73
C ASN A 125 4.54 13.34 2.08
N ARG A 126 3.97 14.43 2.61
CA ARG A 126 3.43 14.46 3.99
C ARG A 126 2.29 13.47 4.18
N THR A 127 1.39 13.39 3.22
CA THR A 127 0.25 12.46 3.25
C THR A 127 0.71 11.01 3.13
N ILE A 128 1.74 10.73 2.30
CA ILE A 128 2.37 9.40 2.21
C ILE A 128 2.94 9.00 3.57
N VAL A 129 3.73 9.89 4.19
CA VAL A 129 4.35 9.64 5.50
C VAL A 129 3.29 9.51 6.60
N LEU A 130 2.21 10.28 6.56
CA LEU A 130 1.08 10.15 7.49
C LEU A 130 0.44 8.75 7.40
N GLY A 131 0.17 8.26 6.20
CA GLY A 131 -0.32 6.89 6.01
C GLY A 131 0.65 5.86 6.59
N TYR A 132 1.94 6.06 6.33
CA TYR A 132 3.01 5.21 6.85
C TYR A 132 3.10 5.21 8.39
N VAL A 133 2.89 6.36 9.03
CA VAL A 133 2.79 6.48 10.50
C VAL A 133 1.65 5.61 11.03
N VAL A 134 0.45 5.73 10.45
CA VAL A 134 -0.73 4.94 10.86
C VAL A 134 -0.45 3.44 10.75
N MET A 135 0.15 3.01 9.64
CA MET A 135 0.52 1.62 9.42
C MET A 135 1.56 1.13 10.44
N ARG A 136 2.52 1.97 10.80
CA ARG A 136 3.59 1.63 11.76
C ARG A 136 3.13 1.63 13.19
N ILE A 137 2.13 2.42 13.57
CA ILE A 137 1.49 2.28 14.87
C ILE A 137 0.97 0.85 15.02
N GLY A 138 0.30 0.31 13.99
CA GLY A 138 -0.13 -1.08 13.98
C GLY A 138 1.03 -2.08 14.03
N LEU A 139 2.03 -1.91 13.15
CA LEU A 139 3.18 -2.82 13.05
C LEU A 139 4.00 -2.88 14.36
N VAL A 140 4.27 -1.71 14.96
CA VAL A 140 5.00 -1.62 16.24
C VAL A 140 4.16 -2.22 17.36
N THR A 141 2.85 -2.03 17.36
CA THR A 141 1.95 -2.67 18.35
C THR A 141 2.06 -4.19 18.27
N HIS A 142 2.10 -4.76 17.05
CA HIS A 142 2.33 -6.20 16.87
C HIS A 142 3.71 -6.64 17.32
N TRP A 143 4.79 -5.91 17.01
CA TRP A 143 6.13 -6.25 17.47
C TRP A 143 6.25 -6.23 19.00
N LEU A 144 5.64 -5.24 19.66
CA LEU A 144 5.61 -5.16 21.12
C LEU A 144 4.76 -6.29 21.73
N ARG A 145 3.68 -6.69 21.05
CA ARG A 145 2.86 -7.81 21.47
C ARG A 145 3.61 -9.15 21.32
N ALA A 146 4.32 -9.34 20.21
CA ALA A 146 5.20 -10.48 19.99
C ALA A 146 6.34 -10.53 21.03
N ALA A 147 6.93 -9.38 21.38
CA ALA A 147 7.93 -9.29 22.44
C ALA A 147 7.39 -9.77 23.79
N ARG A 148 6.13 -9.47 24.13
CA ARG A 148 5.53 -9.98 25.38
C ARG A 148 5.28 -11.48 25.39
N GLY A 149 5.09 -12.10 24.21
CA GLY A 149 4.87 -13.54 24.09
C GLY A 149 6.16 -14.36 23.91
N CYS A 150 7.24 -13.74 23.46
CA CYS A 150 8.51 -14.41 23.20
C CYS A 150 9.50 -14.27 24.37
N GLU A 151 10.40 -15.25 24.50
CA GLU A 151 11.49 -15.27 25.48
C GLU A 151 12.88 -15.26 24.80
N GLY A 152 13.93 -15.09 25.60
CA GLY A 152 15.32 -15.23 25.15
C GLY A 152 15.75 -14.23 24.07
N GLU A 153 16.46 -14.71 23.04
CA GLU A 153 16.95 -13.85 21.96
C GLU A 153 15.83 -13.39 21.00
N LEU A 154 14.75 -14.17 20.84
CA LEU A 154 13.60 -13.77 20.01
C LEU A 154 12.84 -12.58 20.60
N HIS A 155 12.73 -12.50 21.93
CA HIS A 155 12.26 -11.31 22.65
C HIS A 155 13.08 -10.06 22.29
N ARG A 156 14.41 -10.20 22.22
CA ARG A 156 15.29 -9.08 21.84
C ARG A 156 15.14 -8.73 20.37
N THR A 157 14.99 -9.71 19.47
CA THR A 157 14.75 -9.47 18.04
C THR A 157 13.46 -8.67 17.82
N THR A 158 12.36 -9.06 18.46
CA THR A 158 11.07 -8.36 18.35
C THR A 158 11.13 -6.92 18.88
N LEU A 159 11.81 -6.68 20.01
CA LEU A 159 12.06 -5.33 20.52
C LEU A 159 12.97 -4.49 19.61
N ARG A 160 14.00 -5.10 18.98
CA ARG A 160 14.83 -4.41 17.99
C ARG A 160 14.00 -3.99 16.78
N TYR A 161 13.12 -4.84 16.28
CA TYR A 161 12.20 -4.45 15.20
C TYR A 161 11.32 -3.26 15.61
N ALA A 162 10.67 -3.33 16.79
CA ALA A 162 9.84 -2.24 17.30
C ALA A 162 10.63 -0.92 17.39
N PHE A 163 11.84 -0.96 17.98
CA PHE A 163 12.70 0.20 18.12
C PHE A 163 13.20 0.73 16.77
N GLY A 164 13.71 -0.15 15.91
CA GLY A 164 14.27 0.20 14.62
C GLY A 164 13.24 0.91 13.75
N VAL A 165 12.06 0.29 13.59
CA VAL A 165 10.91 0.84 12.84
C VAL A 165 10.48 2.19 13.41
N LEU A 166 10.40 2.34 14.73
CA LEU A 166 10.01 3.61 15.35
C LEU A 166 11.08 4.69 15.12
N ALA A 167 12.36 4.36 15.28
CA ALA A 167 13.47 5.29 15.11
C ALA A 167 13.54 5.83 13.67
N ILE A 168 13.47 4.94 12.66
CA ILE A 168 13.45 5.38 11.26
C ILE A 168 12.15 6.13 10.92
N GLN A 169 11.03 5.82 11.58
CA GLN A 169 9.79 6.56 11.37
C GLN A 169 9.89 8.00 11.85
N VAL A 170 10.57 8.25 12.98
CA VAL A 170 10.84 9.62 13.44
C VAL A 170 11.65 10.39 12.38
N LEU A 171 12.64 9.74 11.77
CA LEU A 171 13.42 10.36 10.68
C LEU A 171 12.56 10.67 9.46
N TRP A 172 11.64 9.78 9.06
CA TRP A 172 10.70 10.05 7.97
C TRP A 172 9.74 11.20 8.26
N VAL A 173 9.28 11.35 9.52
CA VAL A 173 8.45 12.48 9.93
C VAL A 173 9.24 13.79 9.85
N ILE A 174 10.48 13.81 10.35
CA ILE A 174 11.36 14.98 10.22
C ILE A 174 11.59 15.32 8.74
N TYR A 175 11.87 14.31 7.93
CA TYR A 175 12.04 14.43 6.48
C TYR A 175 10.81 15.06 5.80
N ALA A 176 9.60 14.61 6.11
CA ALA A 176 8.37 15.12 5.49
C ALA A 176 8.00 16.56 5.89
N LEU A 177 8.44 16.99 7.08
CA LEU A 177 8.16 18.34 7.58
C LEU A 177 9.19 19.36 7.10
N ALA A 178 10.42 18.93 6.81
CA ALA A 178 11.48 19.81 6.36
C ALA A 178 11.20 20.32 4.93
N PRO A 179 11.12 21.64 4.70
CA PRO A 179 10.98 22.19 3.36
C PRO A 179 12.30 22.01 2.60
N MET A 180 12.30 21.10 1.63
CA MET A 180 13.50 20.76 0.85
C MET A 180 13.22 20.89 -0.64
N SER A 181 14.25 21.27 -1.40
CA SER A 181 14.19 21.10 -2.87
C SER A 181 14.01 19.62 -3.22
N ILE A 182 13.41 19.32 -4.37
CA ILE A 182 13.22 17.93 -4.82
C ILE A 182 14.54 17.16 -4.82
N THR A 183 15.61 17.75 -5.36
CA THR A 183 16.94 17.12 -5.40
C THR A 183 17.46 16.78 -4.00
N THR A 184 17.37 17.74 -3.07
CA THR A 184 17.80 17.52 -1.67
C THR A 184 16.97 16.43 -1.00
N ALA A 185 15.65 16.46 -1.21
CA ALA A 185 14.73 15.46 -0.67
C ALA A 185 15.08 14.06 -1.20
N LEU A 186 15.35 13.90 -2.51
CA LEU A 186 15.74 12.62 -3.08
C LEU A 186 17.08 12.13 -2.52
N LEU A 187 18.09 13.00 -2.43
CA LEU A 187 19.40 12.64 -1.90
C LEU A 187 19.34 12.17 -0.44
N ILE A 188 18.49 12.80 0.38
CA ILE A 188 18.28 12.40 1.78
C ILE A 188 17.42 11.13 1.89
N SER A 189 16.50 10.88 0.96
CA SER A 189 15.68 9.67 0.98
C SER A 189 16.50 8.39 0.81
N VAL A 190 17.59 8.43 0.03
CA VAL A 190 18.45 7.27 -0.22
C VAL A 190 19.02 6.66 1.06
N PRO A 191 19.73 7.41 1.93
CA PRO A 191 20.22 6.84 3.19
C PRO A 191 19.09 6.40 4.12
N LEU A 192 17.92 7.06 4.11
CA LEU A 192 16.76 6.59 4.88
C LEU A 192 16.27 5.21 4.38
N PHE A 193 16.19 5.00 3.07
CA PHE A 193 15.88 3.69 2.49
C PHE A 193 16.95 2.64 2.83
N VAL A 194 18.23 3.00 2.81
CA VAL A 194 19.30 2.07 3.23
C VAL A 194 19.13 1.67 4.70
N ILE A 195 18.79 2.63 5.58
CA ILE A 195 18.53 2.33 7.00
C ILE A 195 17.30 1.43 7.13
N GLU A 196 16.23 1.68 6.39
CA GLU A 196 15.05 0.81 6.34
C GLU A 196 15.44 -0.64 6.03
N LEU A 197 16.19 -0.85 4.94
CA LEU A 197 16.67 -2.17 4.52
C LEU A 197 17.62 -2.81 5.54
N ALA A 198 18.35 -2.00 6.32
CA ALA A 198 19.27 -2.48 7.34
C ALA A 198 18.58 -2.93 8.63
N ILE A 199 17.32 -2.54 8.89
CA ILE A 199 16.60 -2.89 10.13
C ILE A 199 16.45 -4.40 10.29
N PRO A 200 15.90 -5.18 9.32
CA PRO A 200 15.83 -6.63 9.45
C PRO A 200 17.21 -7.27 9.67
N LEU A 201 18.21 -6.82 8.90
CA LEU A 201 19.60 -7.29 9.00
C LEU A 201 20.24 -6.97 10.35
N TRP A 202 19.73 -5.99 11.08
CA TRP A 202 20.19 -5.65 12.42
C TRP A 202 19.37 -6.34 13.52
N ALA A 203 18.06 -6.38 13.37
CA ALA A 203 17.15 -6.98 14.34
C ALA A 203 17.42 -8.48 14.49
N GLU A 204 17.57 -9.18 13.36
CA GLU A 204 17.68 -10.64 13.29
C GLU A 204 19.09 -11.19 13.45
N ARG A 205 20.12 -10.35 13.69
CA ARG A 205 21.54 -10.78 13.74
C ARG A 205 21.84 -11.94 14.68
N ARG A 206 21.02 -12.15 15.72
CA ARG A 206 21.22 -13.20 16.73
C ARG A 206 20.16 -14.30 16.70
N SER A 207 18.94 -13.96 16.29
CA SER A 207 17.83 -14.89 16.22
C SER A 207 16.92 -14.42 15.08
N PRO A 208 16.86 -15.15 13.96
CA PRO A 208 15.92 -14.86 12.90
C PRO A 208 14.48 -15.08 13.39
N THR A 209 13.53 -14.41 12.75
CA THR A 209 12.12 -14.67 13.00
C THR A 209 11.73 -16.01 12.38
N PRO A 210 10.89 -16.83 13.05
CA PRO A 210 10.38 -18.05 12.42
C PRO A 210 9.40 -17.63 11.32
N TRP A 211 9.56 -18.11 10.09
CA TRP A 211 8.69 -17.75 8.97
C TRP A 211 8.34 -19.00 8.16
N HIS A 212 7.16 -19.01 7.56
CA HIS A 212 6.67 -20.14 6.79
C HIS A 212 6.86 -19.90 5.29
N ALA A 213 7.74 -20.66 4.64
CA ALA A 213 8.15 -20.38 3.27
C ALA A 213 7.03 -20.51 2.24
N HIS A 214 6.20 -21.55 2.37
CA HIS A 214 5.08 -21.76 1.46
C HIS A 214 4.06 -20.60 1.52
N HIS A 215 3.65 -20.21 2.73
CA HIS A 215 2.72 -19.10 2.97
C HIS A 215 3.23 -17.78 2.41
N ILE A 216 4.51 -17.44 2.63
CA ILE A 216 5.08 -16.22 2.04
C ILE A 216 5.08 -16.30 0.52
N ALA A 217 5.53 -17.41 -0.06
CA ALA A 217 5.52 -17.60 -1.52
C ALA A 217 4.10 -17.49 -2.10
N GLU A 218 3.11 -18.06 -1.44
CA GLU A 218 1.70 -17.94 -1.80
C GLU A 218 1.24 -16.49 -1.79
N ARG A 219 1.54 -15.72 -0.73
CA ARG A 219 1.19 -14.29 -0.66
C ARG A 219 1.86 -13.46 -1.75
N TYR A 220 3.13 -13.68 -2.05
CA TYR A 220 3.79 -13.00 -3.18
C TYR A 220 3.11 -13.34 -4.52
N GLY A 221 2.74 -14.61 -4.74
CA GLY A 221 2.03 -15.05 -5.94
C GLY A 221 0.64 -14.41 -6.06
N LEU A 222 -0.15 -14.43 -4.99
CA LEU A 222 -1.48 -13.83 -4.94
C LEU A 222 -1.41 -12.31 -5.12
N PHE A 223 -0.48 -11.64 -4.45
CA PHE A 223 -0.23 -10.21 -4.61
C PHE A 223 0.09 -9.85 -6.06
N ALA A 224 0.98 -10.61 -6.71
CA ALA A 224 1.32 -10.41 -8.12
C ALA A 224 0.11 -10.61 -9.04
N ILE A 225 -0.70 -11.65 -8.82
CA ILE A 225 -1.91 -11.91 -9.60
C ILE A 225 -2.92 -10.76 -9.45
N ILE A 226 -3.16 -10.30 -8.23
CA ILE A 226 -4.11 -9.21 -7.96
C ILE A 226 -3.58 -7.90 -8.58
N ALA A 227 -2.29 -7.61 -8.46
CA ALA A 227 -1.65 -6.45 -9.10
C ALA A 227 -1.75 -6.47 -10.63
N LEU A 228 -1.53 -7.63 -11.25
CA LEU A 228 -1.74 -7.81 -12.68
C LEU A 228 -3.21 -7.61 -13.06
N GLY A 229 -4.14 -8.13 -12.25
CA GLY A 229 -5.58 -7.91 -12.42
C GLY A 229 -5.96 -6.43 -12.40
N GLU A 230 -5.42 -5.65 -11.45
CA GLU A 230 -5.61 -4.20 -11.37
C GLU A 230 -5.09 -3.49 -12.63
N GLY A 231 -3.91 -3.89 -13.13
CA GLY A 231 -3.39 -3.39 -14.40
C GLY A 231 -4.32 -3.69 -15.60
N VAL A 232 -4.88 -4.89 -15.66
CA VAL A 232 -5.87 -5.26 -16.70
C VAL A 232 -7.13 -4.38 -16.59
N VAL A 233 -7.66 -4.16 -15.38
CA VAL A 233 -8.81 -3.27 -15.17
C VAL A 233 -8.49 -1.85 -15.65
N GLY A 234 -7.31 -1.32 -15.31
CA GLY A 234 -6.86 0.01 -15.75
C GLY A 234 -6.75 0.16 -17.27
N THR A 235 -6.44 -0.91 -18.01
CA THR A 235 -6.38 -0.89 -19.49
C THR A 235 -7.75 -1.03 -20.15
N VAL A 236 -8.68 -1.80 -19.57
CA VAL A 236 -10.01 -2.05 -20.15
C VAL A 236 -10.99 -0.90 -19.86
N ALA A 237 -10.91 -0.27 -18.69
CA ALA A 237 -11.86 0.77 -18.28
C ALA A 237 -11.96 1.95 -19.27
N PRO A 238 -10.85 2.51 -19.82
CA PRO A 238 -10.92 3.56 -20.83
C PRO A 238 -11.60 3.14 -22.15
N VAL A 239 -11.45 1.87 -22.55
CA VAL A 239 -12.02 1.31 -23.79
C VAL A 239 -13.55 1.16 -23.71
N GLY A 240 -14.08 0.94 -22.51
CA GLY A 240 -15.52 0.86 -22.26
C GLY A 240 -16.23 2.22 -22.27
N GLY A 241 -15.59 3.25 -21.70
CA GLY A 241 -16.13 4.62 -21.63
C GLY A 241 -16.25 5.30 -22.99
N GLY A 242 -15.30 5.07 -23.91
CA GLY A 242 -15.29 5.68 -25.25
C GLY A 242 -16.43 5.23 -26.18
N ARG A 243 -17.20 4.20 -25.82
CA ARG A 243 -18.36 3.72 -26.61
C ARG A 243 -19.69 4.41 -26.26
N GLY A 244 -19.78 5.08 -25.12
CA GLY A 244 -21.00 5.78 -24.65
C GLY A 244 -21.15 7.20 -25.23
N GLU A 245 -20.07 7.98 -25.21
CA GLU A 245 -20.11 9.40 -25.59
C GLU A 245 -20.23 9.62 -27.11
N GLY A 246 -19.74 8.68 -27.92
CA GLY A 246 -19.85 8.74 -29.39
C GLY A 246 -21.27 8.55 -29.93
N ARG A 247 -22.22 8.05 -29.12
CA ARG A 247 -23.63 7.85 -29.54
C ARG A 247 -24.51 9.05 -29.25
N GLU A 248 -24.31 9.77 -28.14
CA GLU A 248 -25.08 11.00 -27.84
C GLU A 248 -24.79 12.11 -28.85
N HIS A 249 -23.52 12.29 -29.26
CA HIS A 249 -23.16 13.30 -30.27
C HIS A 249 -23.63 12.97 -31.69
N ARG A 250 -23.96 11.71 -32.02
CA ARG A 250 -24.59 11.33 -33.30
C ARG A 250 -26.11 11.44 -33.26
N GLY A 251 -26.76 11.22 -32.11
CA GLY A 251 -28.19 11.41 -31.94
C GLY A 251 -28.61 12.88 -32.06
N ALA A 252 -27.88 13.78 -31.40
CA ALA A 252 -28.18 15.22 -31.39
C ALA A 252 -28.04 15.89 -32.78
N ARG A 253 -27.13 15.40 -33.64
CA ARG A 253 -27.00 15.92 -35.03
C ARG A 253 -28.14 15.50 -35.96
N HIS A 254 -28.82 14.39 -35.68
CA HIS A 254 -29.97 13.97 -36.49
C HIS A 254 -31.26 14.70 -36.08
N GLU A 255 -31.39 15.10 -34.82
CA GLU A 255 -32.58 15.80 -34.30
C GLU A 255 -32.62 17.30 -34.68
N PHE A 256 -31.45 17.93 -34.85
CA PHE A 256 -31.35 19.33 -35.25
C PHE A 256 -31.68 19.60 -36.73
N VAL A 257 -31.55 18.60 -37.60
CA VAL A 257 -31.87 18.74 -39.04
C VAL A 257 -33.38 18.70 -39.29
N HIS A 258 -34.17 18.07 -38.40
CA HIS A 258 -35.61 17.94 -38.60
C HIS A 258 -36.46 19.07 -38.00
N THR A 259 -35.88 19.93 -37.15
CA THR A 259 -36.64 20.93 -36.36
C THR A 259 -36.56 22.36 -36.94
N SER A 260 -35.85 22.58 -38.05
CA SER A 260 -35.60 23.91 -38.63
C SER A 260 -36.63 24.36 -39.70
N HIS A 261 -37.81 23.73 -39.78
CA HIS A 261 -38.81 24.04 -40.83
C HIS A 261 -40.21 24.47 -40.37
N ARG A 262 -40.43 24.83 -39.10
CA ARG A 262 -41.73 25.37 -38.67
C ARG A 262 -41.61 26.51 -37.66
N VAL A 263 -41.32 27.73 -38.11
CA VAL A 263 -41.96 28.95 -37.57
C VAL A 263 -41.96 30.06 -38.64
N ARG A 264 -43.09 30.26 -39.33
CA ARG A 264 -43.49 31.57 -39.89
C ARG A 264 -44.91 31.84 -39.38
N VAL A 265 -45.03 32.81 -38.48
CA VAL A 265 -46.29 33.39 -37.97
C VAL A 265 -46.10 34.91 -38.16
N VAL A 266 -46.70 35.53 -39.18
CA VAL A 266 -48.03 36.20 -39.22
C VAL A 266 -48.22 37.25 -38.11
N GLY A 267 -48.32 38.51 -38.53
CA GLY A 267 -48.74 39.70 -37.75
C GLY A 267 -48.20 40.95 -38.44
N ARG A 268 -48.91 41.50 -39.44
CA ARG A 268 -49.89 42.61 -39.35
C ARG A 268 -49.31 43.88 -38.72
#